data_AF-A0A438G5P2-F1
#
_entry.id   AF-A0A438G5P2-F1
#
_cell.length_a   1.000
_cell.length_b   1.000
_cell.length_c   1.000
_cell.angle_alpha   90.00
_cell.angle_beta   90.00
_cell.angle_gamma   90.00
#
_symmetry.space_group_name_H-M   'P 1'
#
loop_
_entity.id
_entity.type
_entity.pdbx_description
1 polymer ?
#
loop_
_entity_poly.entity_id
_entity_poly.type
_entity_poly.pdbx_seq_one_letter_code
_entity_poly.pdbx_strand_id
1 'polypeptide(L)'
;MSIWQEAKDWSSNQCSIVLIAENNFSGFHQFDISFSNQNMKYFYPAVLKWEIGNKSCHETQKRGDYACGRNSRCVNSKKGSGYRCLCNPGYRGNPYLPDGCIGFFSSSTPTRIPK
;
A
#
# COMPACT_ATOMS: atom_id res chain seq x y z
N MET A 1 -9.95 -37.34 -10.22
CA MET A 1 -10.63 -36.12 -10.69
C MET A 1 -11.67 -35.75 -9.65
N SER A 2 -11.29 -34.92 -8.67
CA SER A 2 -12.20 -34.43 -7.64
C SER A 2 -12.45 -32.96 -7.94
N ILE A 3 -13.66 -32.69 -8.43
CA ILE A 3 -14.21 -31.37 -8.66
C ILE A 3 -14.72 -30.90 -7.30
N TRP A 4 -14.07 -29.90 -6.70
CA TRP A 4 -14.65 -29.15 -5.60
C TRP A 4 -15.42 -27.97 -6.20
N GLN A 5 -16.72 -28.17 -6.41
CA GLN A 5 -17.69 -27.08 -6.52
C GLN A 5 -18.04 -26.63 -5.11
N GLU A 6 -17.64 -25.41 -4.75
CA GLU A 6 -18.36 -24.55 -3.81
C GLU A 6 -17.74 -23.13 -3.81
N ALA A 7 -17.66 -22.52 -4.99
CA ALA A 7 -17.61 -21.06 -5.06
C ALA A 7 -19.06 -20.57 -4.94
N LYS A 8 -19.50 -20.46 -3.69
CA LYS A 8 -20.80 -19.89 -3.30
C LYS A 8 -20.99 -18.57 -4.05
N ASP A 9 -22.08 -18.51 -4.79
CA ASP A 9 -22.54 -17.42 -5.64
C ASP A 9 -22.53 -16.08 -4.86
N TRP A 10 -21.51 -15.24 -5.09
CA TRP A 10 -21.39 -13.92 -4.45
C TRP A 10 -22.27 -12.92 -5.19
N SER A 11 -23.58 -13.11 -5.11
CA SER A 11 -24.58 -12.16 -5.62
C SER A 11 -24.73 -10.95 -4.68
N SER A 12 -23.64 -10.22 -4.45
CA SER A 12 -23.71 -8.87 -3.88
C SER A 12 -22.47 -8.08 -4.29
N ASN A 13 -22.58 -7.29 -5.35
CA ASN A 13 -21.56 -6.31 -5.71
C ASN A 13 -21.61 -5.16 -4.68
N GLN A 14 -21.04 -5.37 -3.49
CA GLN A 14 -20.93 -4.32 -2.47
C GLN A 14 -19.75 -3.42 -2.83
N CYS A 15 -20.00 -2.40 -3.65
CA CYS A 15 -19.03 -1.32 -3.83
C CYS A 15 -18.75 -0.67 -2.47
N SER A 16 -17.48 -0.62 -2.08
CA SER A 16 -17.04 0.05 -0.85
C SER A 16 -16.39 1.38 -1.21
N ILE A 17 -16.79 2.44 -0.51
CA ILE A 17 -16.24 3.78 -0.68
C ILE A 17 -15.19 4.01 0.41
N VAL A 18 -13.99 4.45 0.02
CA VAL A 18 -12.90 4.79 0.94
C VAL A 18 -12.67 6.30 0.87
N LEU A 19 -12.73 6.96 2.02
CA LEU A 19 -12.43 8.38 2.18
C LEU A 19 -11.13 8.52 2.99
N ILE A 20 -10.23 9.38 2.52
CA ILE A 20 -8.97 9.72 3.20
C ILE A 20 -9.04 11.20 3.53
N ALA A 21 -8.93 11.54 4.81
CA ALA A 21 -9.02 12.90 5.31
C ALA A 21 -7.93 13.16 6.35
N GLU A 22 -7.61 14.44 6.56
CA GLU A 22 -6.67 14.86 7.60
C GLU A 22 -7.26 14.73 9.01
N ASN A 23 -6.38 14.73 10.02
CA ASN A 23 -6.83 14.72 11.42
C ASN A 23 -7.67 15.99 11.72
N ASN A 24 -8.80 15.82 12.40
CA ASN A 24 -9.79 16.88 12.66
C ASN A 24 -10.48 17.46 11.42
N PHE A 25 -10.51 16.73 10.30
CA PHE A 25 -11.35 17.11 9.17
C PHE A 25 -12.84 17.07 9.56
N SER A 26 -13.53 18.22 9.50
CA SER A 26 -14.94 18.37 9.89
C SER A 26 -15.90 18.41 8.70
N GLY A 27 -15.38 18.42 7.47
CA GLY A 27 -16.16 18.53 6.24
C GLY A 27 -16.88 17.25 5.81
N PHE A 28 -16.91 16.19 6.63
CA PHE A 28 -17.53 14.91 6.27
C PHE A 28 -19.01 15.05 5.91
N HIS A 29 -19.73 15.96 6.56
CA HIS A 29 -21.14 16.24 6.28
C HIS A 29 -21.41 16.83 4.88
N GLN A 30 -20.39 17.34 4.19
CA GLN A 30 -20.51 17.83 2.82
C GLN A 30 -20.49 16.71 1.78
N PHE A 31 -20.07 15.49 2.15
CA PHE A 31 -20.04 14.34 1.26
C PHE A 31 -21.33 13.54 1.40
N ASP A 32 -22.18 13.63 0.38
CA ASP A 32 -23.35 12.76 0.27
C ASP A 32 -22.94 11.41 -0.34
N ILE A 33 -23.01 10.34 0.45
CA ILE A 33 -22.64 8.98 0.04
C ILE A 33 -23.87 8.22 -0.51
N SER A 34 -25.06 8.83 -0.48
CA SER A 34 -26.32 8.20 -0.94
C SER A 34 -26.34 7.86 -2.44
N PHE A 35 -25.41 8.43 -3.23
CA PHE A 35 -25.18 8.04 -4.63
C PHE A 35 -24.77 6.57 -4.81
N SER A 36 -24.36 5.85 -3.75
CA SER A 36 -24.06 4.41 -3.82
C SER A 36 -25.28 3.54 -4.17
N ASN A 37 -26.50 4.07 -4.03
CA ASN A 37 -27.76 3.37 -4.34
C ASN A 37 -28.19 3.52 -5.80
N GLN A 38 -27.51 4.35 -6.59
CA GLN A 38 -27.73 4.39 -8.03
C GLN A 38 -26.82 3.35 -8.68
N ASN A 39 -27.36 2.56 -9.62
CA ASN A 39 -26.68 1.49 -10.38
C ASN A 39 -25.50 1.99 -11.26
N MET A 40 -24.84 3.09 -10.90
CA MET A 40 -23.71 3.68 -11.58
C MET A 40 -22.43 3.02 -11.10
N LYS A 41 -22.16 1.85 -11.67
CA LYS A 41 -21.00 1.01 -11.40
C LYS A 41 -19.76 1.54 -12.12
N TYR A 42 -19.34 2.75 -11.79
CA TYR A 42 -18.10 3.31 -12.32
C TYR A 42 -16.90 2.76 -11.54
N PHE A 43 -16.40 1.61 -11.96
CA PHE A 43 -15.12 1.09 -11.49
C PHE A 43 -14.00 1.89 -12.15
N TYR A 44 -13.50 2.91 -11.45
CA TYR A 44 -12.26 3.59 -11.83
C TYR A 44 -11.14 3.08 -10.91
N PRO A 45 -10.04 2.53 -11.47
CA PRO A 45 -8.88 2.21 -10.66
C PRO A 45 -8.28 3.50 -10.10
N ALA A 46 -8.52 3.77 -8.82
CA ALA A 46 -7.89 4.87 -8.11
C ALA A 46 -6.51 4.43 -7.59
N VAL A 47 -5.48 5.23 -7.86
CA VAL A 47 -4.13 5.02 -7.33
C VAL A 47 -3.77 6.19 -6.44
N LEU A 48 -3.71 5.96 -5.13
CA LEU A 48 -3.19 6.94 -4.19
C LEU A 48 -1.67 7.04 -4.35
N LYS A 49 -1.16 8.25 -4.59
CA LYS A 49 0.27 8.57 -4.53
C LYS A 49 0.49 9.51 -3.36
N TRP A 50 1.29 9.08 -2.39
CA TRP A 50 1.55 9.83 -1.16
C TRP A 50 3.04 9.98 -0.90
N GLU A 51 3.39 10.94 -0.05
CA GLU A 51 4.76 11.23 0.39
C GLU A 51 4.74 11.47 1.90
N ILE A 52 5.84 11.11 2.57
CA ILE A 52 5.97 11.26 4.02
C ILE A 52 6.73 12.54 4.34
N GLY A 53 6.06 13.41 5.11
CA GLY A 53 6.62 14.64 5.64
C GLY A 53 7.16 15.57 4.55
N ASN A 54 8.06 16.47 4.96
CA ASN A 54 8.68 17.47 4.09
C ASN A 54 10.22 17.37 4.07
N LYS A 55 10.79 16.28 4.59
CA LYS A 55 12.24 16.07 4.67
C LYS A 55 12.71 15.04 3.67
N SER A 56 13.97 15.15 3.26
CA SER A 56 14.63 14.15 2.42
C SER A 56 15.01 12.90 3.22
N CYS A 57 15.26 11.80 2.50
CA CYS A 57 15.80 10.56 3.06
C CYS A 57 17.09 10.78 3.85
N HIS A 58 17.98 11.62 3.33
CA HIS A 58 19.26 11.90 3.97
C HIS A 58 19.07 12.58 5.34
N GLU A 59 18.10 13.48 5.46
CA GLU A 59 17.80 14.15 6.72
C GLU A 59 17.11 13.23 7.73
N THR A 60 16.16 12.40 7.29
CA THR A 60 15.40 11.50 8.19
C THR A 60 16.22 10.29 8.63
N GLN A 61 17.08 9.76 7.75
CA GLN A 61 18.02 8.70 8.14
C GLN A 61 19.04 9.18 9.19
N LYS A 62 19.52 10.42 9.08
CA LYS A 62 20.43 10.99 10.09
C LYS A 62 19.78 11.18 11.45
N ARG A 63 18.49 11.51 11.48
CA ARG A 63 17.72 11.69 12.72
C ARG A 63 17.25 10.35 13.32
N GLY A 64 17.20 9.29 12.51
CA GLY A 64 16.65 7.99 12.91
C GLY A 64 15.12 7.96 13.01
N ASP A 65 14.43 8.99 12.50
CA ASP A 65 12.97 9.16 12.56
C ASP A 65 12.27 8.79 11.24
N TYR A 66 12.94 8.02 10.37
CA TYR A 66 12.38 7.62 9.08
C TYR A 66 11.44 6.41 9.21
N ALA A 67 10.32 6.44 8.50
CA ALA A 67 9.19 5.51 8.66
C ALA A 67 9.39 4.14 7.99
N CYS A 68 10.55 3.86 7.39
CA CYS A 68 10.73 2.65 6.58
C CYS A 68 11.11 1.45 7.45
N GLY A 69 10.43 0.31 7.24
CA GLY A 69 10.67 -0.94 7.96
C GLY A 69 11.92 -1.70 7.48
N ARG A 70 12.10 -2.93 7.99
CA ARG A 70 13.20 -3.81 7.58
C ARG A 70 13.10 -4.20 6.11
N ASN A 71 14.24 -4.49 5.50
CA ASN A 71 14.36 -4.87 4.08
C ASN A 71 13.73 -3.85 3.11
N SER A 72 13.69 -2.58 3.51
CA SER A 72 13.18 -1.49 2.72
C SER A 72 14.19 -0.35 2.63
N ARG A 73 14.01 0.52 1.65
CA ARG A 73 14.85 1.68 1.39
C ARG A 73 14.00 2.94 1.24
N CYS A 74 14.58 4.04 1.67
CA CYS A 74 14.02 5.36 1.49
C CYS A 74 14.32 5.87 0.07
N VAL A 75 13.32 6.49 -0.57
CA VAL A 75 13.45 7.16 -1.86
C VAL A 75 12.84 8.56 -1.79
N ASN A 76 13.63 9.57 -2.14
CA ASN A 76 13.16 10.95 -2.18
C ASN A 76 12.01 11.13 -3.18
N SER A 77 11.09 12.02 -2.85
CA SER A 77 10.07 12.46 -3.80
C SER A 77 10.72 13.10 -5.04
N LYS A 78 10.11 12.86 -6.21
CA LYS A 78 10.49 13.51 -7.47
C LYS A 78 9.78 14.86 -7.68
N LYS A 79 8.70 15.13 -6.96
CA LYS A 79 7.77 16.24 -7.21
C LYS A 79 7.63 17.21 -6.03
N GLY A 80 8.25 16.94 -4.89
CA GLY A 80 8.11 17.76 -3.70
C GLY A 80 9.16 17.48 -2.64
N SER A 81 8.98 18.13 -1.49
CA SER A 81 9.71 17.87 -0.27
C SER A 81 9.09 16.67 0.44
N GLY A 82 9.87 15.61 0.70
CA GLY A 82 9.39 14.39 1.32
C GLY A 82 10.05 13.13 0.76
N TYR A 83 9.65 11.98 1.30
CA TYR A 83 10.17 10.68 0.87
C TYR A 83 9.11 9.58 0.87
N ARG A 84 9.45 8.43 0.29
CA ARG A 84 8.65 7.20 0.32
C ARG A 84 9.54 6.02 0.69
N CYS A 85 8.92 4.96 1.18
CA CYS A 85 9.61 3.69 1.43
C CYS A 85 9.29 2.70 0.30
N LEU A 86 10.29 1.94 -0.11
CA LEU A 86 10.17 0.86 -1.09
C LEU A 86 10.86 -0.39 -0.56
N CYS A 87 10.29 -1.57 -0.78
CA CYS A 87 11.03 -2.79 -0.48
C CYS A 87 12.30 -2.88 -1.33
N ASN A 88 13.34 -3.47 -0.74
CA ASN A 88 14.57 -3.76 -1.46
C ASN A 88 14.32 -4.78 -2.59
N PRO A 89 15.16 -4.79 -3.64
CA PRO A 89 15.06 -5.80 -4.69
C PRO A 89 15.03 -7.22 -4.09
N GLY A 90 14.08 -8.06 -4.54
CA GLY A 90 13.87 -9.41 -3.99
C GLY A 90 12.87 -9.49 -2.83
N TYR A 91 12.32 -8.37 -2.36
CA TYR A 91 11.30 -8.30 -1.31
C TYR A 91 10.00 -7.68 -1.81
N ARG A 92 8.86 -8.11 -1.28
CA ARG A 92 7.52 -7.53 -1.53
C ARG A 92 6.72 -7.40 -0.24
N GLY A 93 5.72 -6.51 -0.28
CA GLY A 93 4.81 -6.24 0.82
C GLY A 93 4.80 -4.75 1.17
N ASN A 94 4.46 -4.42 2.42
CA ASN A 94 4.30 -3.04 2.86
C ASN A 94 5.60 -2.52 3.52
N PRO A 95 6.34 -1.59 2.88
CA PRO A 95 7.62 -1.10 3.39
C PRO A 95 7.51 -0.17 4.61
N TYR A 96 6.30 0.15 5.06
CA TYR A 96 6.06 1.00 6.23
C TYR A 96 5.80 0.20 7.52
N LEU A 97 5.74 -1.14 7.43
CA LEU A 97 5.63 -2.02 8.59
C LEU A 97 7.01 -2.57 8.98
N PRO A 98 7.31 -2.77 10.27
CA PRO A 98 8.62 -3.24 10.74
C PRO A 98 9.17 -4.46 10.00
N ASP A 99 8.32 -5.46 9.72
CA ASP A 99 8.66 -6.67 8.95
C ASP A 99 7.75 -6.84 7.72
N GLY A 100 7.28 -5.74 7.14
CA GLY A 100 6.30 -5.80 6.04
C GLY A 100 6.89 -6.14 4.68
N CYS A 101 8.21 -6.04 4.50
CA CYS A 101 8.89 -6.50 3.28
C CYS A 101 9.39 -7.93 3.46
N ILE A 102 8.69 -8.87 2.82
CA ILE A 102 8.95 -10.31 2.88
C ILE A 102 9.71 -10.74 1.63
N GLY A 103 10.80 -11.49 1.82
CA GLY A 103 11.63 -11.99 0.74
C GLY A 103 10.99 -13.18 0.04
N PHE A 104 11.19 -13.29 -1.28
CA PHE A 104 10.72 -14.44 -2.06
C PHE A 104 11.38 -15.78 -1.70
N PHE A 105 12.51 -15.75 -0.98
CA PHE A 105 13.32 -16.93 -0.69
C PHE A 105 13.08 -17.52 0.70
N SER A 106 12.02 -17.15 1.42
CA SER A 106 11.75 -17.75 2.74
C SER A 106 11.20 -19.18 2.71
N SER A 107 10.95 -19.77 1.54
CA SER A 107 10.86 -21.23 1.41
C SER A 107 12.22 -21.81 1.06
N SER A 108 13.00 -22.14 2.09
CA SER A 108 14.14 -23.06 2.10
C SER A 108 14.44 -23.85 0.82
N THR A 109 15.08 -23.24 -0.18
CA THR A 109 15.91 -23.97 -1.16
C THR A 109 17.16 -23.14 -1.46
N PRO A 110 18.36 -23.63 -1.10
CA PRO A 110 19.61 -22.96 -1.43
C PRO A 110 19.92 -23.21 -2.91
N THR A 111 19.64 -22.23 -3.77
CA THR A 111 20.07 -22.29 -5.16
C THR A 111 21.58 -22.09 -5.20
N ARG A 112 22.34 -23.18 -5.39
CA ARG A 112 23.74 -23.11 -5.82
C ARG A 112 23.78 -22.33 -7.13
N ILE A 113 24.59 -21.26 -7.16
CA ILE A 113 24.98 -20.60 -8.40
C ILE A 113 26.13 -21.45 -8.98
N PRO A 114 25.98 -22.12 -10.14
CA PRO A 114 27.13 -22.67 -10.85
C PRO A 114 27.95 -21.51 -11.41
N LYS A 115 29.26 -21.62 -11.22
CA LYS A 115 30.29 -20.69 -11.69
C LYS A 115 30.46 -20.76 -13.20
#